data_AF-A0A1U7YMD9-F1
#
_entry.id   AF-A0A1U7YMD9-F1
#
_cell.length_a   1.000
_cell.length_b   1.000
_cell.length_c   1.000
_cell.angle_alpha   90.00
_cell.angle_beta   90.00
_cell.angle_gamma   90.00
#
_symmetry.space_group_name_H-M   'P 1'
#
loop_
_entity.id
_entity.type
_entity.pdbx_description
1 polymer ?
#
loop_
_entity_poly.entity_id
_entity_poly.type
_entity_poly.pdbx_seq_one_letter_code
_entity_poly.pdbx_strand_id
1 'polypeptide(L)'
;MDLDFALTEQKPDELTTTSTADEKARYEKWMKANKLSLMIMKRSISDHIKGAIKDNGNAKDFLSAIGQKFLVSDKADIGSLIDSLSTIKYDLVGSVRDHIMKLVNIATKLNNLGVTITDDFLVHQSLMSLPEQFNQLKTTYNAENDKWSVDELITVCVVEEGRIQKEKVESVVNFVSLSRSADYPSYKEKVDPNFTKRNMIILIIQVVIVVILISLVLTKVSLIILLVLKL
;
A
#
# COMPACT_ATOMS: atom_id res chain seq x y z
N MET A 1 -19.16 -43.91 6.67
CA MET A 1 -20.35 -43.43 5.92
C MET A 1 -19.80 -42.59 4.79
N ASP A 2 -19.92 -43.06 3.53
CA ASP A 2 -19.34 -42.39 2.36
C ASP A 2 -20.25 -41.23 1.93
N LEU A 3 -20.11 -40.09 2.60
CA LEU A 3 -20.91 -38.88 2.36
C LEU A 3 -20.57 -38.23 1.01
N ASP A 4 -19.31 -38.31 0.65
CA ASP A 4 -18.74 -37.80 -0.59
C ASP A 4 -19.15 -38.60 -1.82
N PHE A 5 -19.68 -39.82 -1.65
CA PHE A 5 -20.12 -40.68 -2.75
C PHE A 5 -21.07 -39.96 -3.73
N ALA A 6 -22.02 -39.16 -3.23
CA ALA A 6 -22.93 -38.39 -4.09
C ALA A 6 -22.31 -37.10 -4.66
N LEU A 7 -21.17 -36.66 -4.15
CA LEU A 7 -20.42 -35.49 -4.64
C LEU A 7 -19.44 -35.88 -5.75
N THR A 8 -18.87 -37.08 -5.67
CA THR A 8 -17.89 -37.59 -6.64
C THR A 8 -18.58 -38.29 -7.81
N GLU A 9 -19.53 -39.18 -7.55
CA GLU A 9 -20.23 -39.97 -8.57
C GLU A 9 -21.33 -39.20 -9.30
N GLN A 10 -21.59 -39.57 -10.56
CA GLN A 10 -22.76 -39.08 -11.28
C GLN A 10 -24.05 -39.64 -10.68
N LYS A 11 -25.13 -38.87 -10.76
CA LYS A 11 -26.47 -39.31 -10.34
C LYS A 11 -26.86 -40.54 -11.17
N PRO A 12 -27.18 -41.69 -10.53
CA PRO A 12 -27.67 -42.86 -11.25
C PRO A 12 -29.03 -42.57 -11.91
N ASP A 13 -29.29 -43.25 -13.02
CA ASP A 13 -30.60 -43.21 -13.67
C ASP A 13 -31.71 -43.73 -12.76
N GLU A 14 -32.93 -43.29 -13.03
CA GLU A 14 -34.09 -43.76 -12.28
C GLU A 14 -34.29 -45.26 -12.47
N LEU A 15 -34.63 -45.95 -11.37
CA LEU A 15 -34.83 -47.38 -11.39
C LEU A 15 -36.02 -47.75 -12.27
N THR A 16 -35.83 -48.77 -13.10
CA THR A 16 -36.89 -49.35 -13.94
C THR A 16 -37.29 -50.73 -13.41
N THR A 17 -38.39 -51.28 -13.94
CA THR A 17 -38.84 -52.63 -13.57
C THR A 17 -37.83 -53.72 -13.90
N THR A 18 -36.88 -53.46 -14.80
CA THR A 18 -35.80 -54.37 -15.23
C THR A 18 -34.47 -54.15 -14.50
N SER A 19 -34.37 -53.17 -13.59
CA SER A 19 -33.12 -52.88 -12.89
C SER A 19 -32.65 -54.04 -12.01
N THR A 20 -31.36 -54.34 -12.09
CA THR A 20 -30.65 -55.37 -11.34
C THR A 20 -30.58 -55.04 -9.84
N ALA A 21 -30.25 -56.04 -9.02
CA ALA A 21 -30.08 -55.85 -7.58
C ALA A 21 -28.95 -54.84 -7.26
N ASP A 22 -27.86 -54.87 -8.03
CA ASP A 22 -26.70 -54.00 -7.83
C ASP A 22 -27.01 -52.54 -8.23
N GLU A 23 -27.76 -52.32 -9.31
CA GLU A 23 -28.23 -50.98 -9.70
C GLU A 23 -29.13 -50.37 -8.64
N LYS A 24 -30.05 -51.17 -8.07
CA LYS A 24 -30.91 -50.76 -6.95
C LYS A 24 -30.09 -50.39 -5.72
N ALA A 25 -29.12 -51.22 -5.34
CA ALA A 25 -28.24 -50.95 -4.21
C ALA A 25 -27.41 -49.67 -4.40
N ARG A 26 -26.88 -49.44 -5.61
CA ARG A 26 -26.13 -48.22 -5.96
C ARG A 26 -27.02 -46.98 -5.90
N TYR A 27 -28.23 -47.05 -6.47
CA TYR A 27 -29.21 -45.96 -6.43
C TYR A 27 -29.56 -45.58 -4.98
N GLU A 28 -29.88 -46.56 -4.13
CA GLU A 28 -30.17 -46.31 -2.72
C GLU A 28 -28.99 -45.71 -1.96
N LYS A 29 -27.78 -46.24 -2.19
CA LYS A 29 -26.54 -45.71 -1.58
C LYS A 29 -26.34 -44.26 -1.97
N TRP A 30 -26.49 -43.93 -3.26
CA TRP A 30 -26.36 -42.58 -3.78
C TRP A 30 -27.42 -41.64 -3.17
N MET A 31 -28.69 -42.05 -3.13
CA MET A 31 -29.77 -41.25 -2.56
C MET A 31 -29.57 -40.95 -1.07
N LYS A 32 -29.10 -41.94 -0.29
CA LYS A 32 -28.78 -41.76 1.13
C LYS A 32 -27.62 -40.79 1.32
N ALA A 33 -26.53 -40.95 0.57
CA ALA A 33 -25.38 -40.04 0.61
C ALA A 33 -25.76 -38.61 0.18
N ASN A 34 -26.51 -38.47 -0.91
CA ASN A 34 -27.00 -37.19 -1.43
C ASN A 34 -27.85 -36.43 -0.40
N LYS A 35 -28.84 -37.12 0.20
CA LYS A 35 -29.72 -36.53 1.21
C LYS A 35 -28.93 -36.04 2.43
N LEU A 36 -27.97 -36.84 2.90
CA LEU A 36 -27.20 -36.50 4.08
C LEU A 36 -26.24 -35.34 3.81
N SER A 37 -25.54 -35.35 2.67
CA SER A 37 -24.67 -34.25 2.27
C SER A 37 -25.44 -32.94 2.10
N LEU A 38 -26.64 -32.97 1.51
CA LEU A 38 -27.53 -31.81 1.45
C LEU A 38 -27.94 -31.30 2.83
N MET A 39 -28.30 -32.19 3.76
CA MET A 39 -28.66 -31.79 5.13
C MET A 39 -27.48 -31.12 5.84
N ILE A 40 -26.28 -31.69 5.72
CA ILE A 40 -25.06 -31.14 6.32
C ILE A 40 -24.76 -29.75 5.74
N MET A 41 -24.73 -29.62 4.41
CA MET A 41 -24.45 -28.33 3.76
C MET A 41 -25.50 -27.27 4.13
N LYS A 42 -26.80 -27.59 4.04
CA LYS A 42 -27.88 -26.66 4.37
C LYS A 42 -27.90 -26.22 5.84
N ARG A 43 -27.34 -27.04 6.74
CA ARG A 43 -27.20 -26.70 8.16
C ARG A 43 -25.93 -25.90 8.45
N SER A 44 -24.90 -26.05 7.62
CA SER A 44 -23.60 -25.42 7.81
C SER A 44 -23.51 -24.02 7.21
N ILE A 45 -24.39 -23.69 6.26
CA ILE A 45 -24.49 -22.35 5.68
C ILE A 45 -25.60 -21.55 6.36
N SER A 46 -25.45 -20.24 6.36
CA SER A 46 -26.45 -19.31 6.89
C SER A 46 -27.68 -19.19 5.99
N ASP A 47 -28.81 -18.78 6.57
CA ASP A 47 -30.09 -18.69 5.85
C ASP A 47 -30.05 -17.72 4.66
N HIS A 48 -29.21 -16.68 4.70
CA HIS A 48 -29.07 -15.75 3.58
C HIS A 48 -28.45 -16.41 2.33
N ILE A 49 -27.39 -17.22 2.50
CA ILE A 49 -26.78 -17.98 1.39
C ILE A 49 -27.76 -19.04 0.90
N LYS A 50 -28.42 -19.74 1.83
CA LYS A 50 -29.41 -20.77 1.53
C LYS A 50 -30.58 -20.23 0.69
N GLY A 51 -31.11 -19.04 1.04
CA GLY A 51 -32.19 -18.38 0.29
C GLY A 51 -31.77 -17.91 -1.11
N ALA A 52 -30.47 -17.68 -1.33
CA ALA A 52 -29.93 -17.23 -2.61
C ALA A 52 -29.64 -18.36 -3.61
N ILE A 53 -29.77 -19.63 -3.18
CA ILE A 53 -29.45 -20.83 -3.98
C ILE A 53 -30.74 -21.60 -4.29
N LYS A 54 -30.93 -21.96 -5.57
CA LYS A 54 -32.02 -22.85 -5.97
C LYS A 54 -31.73 -24.27 -5.49
N ASP A 55 -32.61 -24.81 -4.66
CA ASP A 55 -32.55 -26.21 -4.21
C ASP A 55 -33.14 -27.13 -5.27
N ASN A 56 -32.29 -27.94 -5.91
CA ASN A 56 -32.70 -28.92 -6.92
C ASN A 56 -32.64 -30.37 -6.41
N GLY A 57 -32.40 -30.57 -5.11
CA GLY A 57 -32.32 -31.91 -4.51
C GLY A 57 -31.04 -32.70 -4.85
N ASN A 58 -30.05 -32.09 -5.50
CA ASN A 58 -28.75 -32.71 -5.77
C ASN A 58 -27.64 -32.01 -4.96
N ALA A 59 -26.89 -32.77 -4.18
CA ALA A 59 -25.81 -32.30 -3.31
C ALA A 59 -24.66 -31.67 -4.11
N LYS A 60 -24.27 -32.29 -5.23
CA LYS A 60 -23.17 -31.82 -6.07
C LYS A 60 -23.50 -30.48 -6.73
N ASP A 61 -24.72 -30.35 -7.24
CA ASP A 61 -25.19 -29.10 -7.84
C ASP A 61 -25.33 -28.00 -6.78
N PHE A 62 -25.86 -28.35 -5.61
CA PHE A 62 -25.98 -27.43 -4.48
C PHE A 62 -24.60 -26.90 -4.05
N LEU A 63 -23.61 -27.79 -3.88
CA LEU A 63 -22.23 -27.42 -3.55
C LEU A 63 -21.62 -26.51 -4.63
N SER A 64 -21.85 -26.84 -5.91
CA SER A 64 -21.38 -26.04 -7.03
C SER A 64 -22.00 -24.64 -7.01
N ALA A 65 -23.31 -24.54 -6.73
CA ALA A 65 -24.00 -23.26 -6.61
C ALA A 65 -23.49 -22.42 -5.43
N ILE A 66 -23.13 -23.04 -4.31
CA ILE A 66 -22.44 -22.37 -3.19
C ILE A 66 -21.14 -21.75 -3.71
N GLY A 67 -20.27 -22.56 -4.32
CA GLY A 67 -18.98 -22.11 -4.84
C GLY A 67 -19.13 -20.95 -5.84
N GLN A 68 -20.11 -21.02 -6.74
CA GLN A 68 -20.39 -19.93 -7.69
C GLN A 68 -20.79 -18.61 -7.00
N LYS A 69 -21.52 -18.64 -5.89
CA LYS A 69 -21.87 -17.41 -5.15
C LYS A 69 -20.64 -16.73 -4.57
N PHE A 70 -19.73 -17.51 -3.99
CA PHE A 70 -18.47 -16.97 -3.46
C PHE A 70 -17.55 -16.45 -4.57
N LEU A 71 -17.42 -17.18 -5.68
CA LEU A 71 -16.66 -16.71 -6.85
C LEU A 71 -17.19 -15.40 -7.44
N VAL A 72 -18.52 -15.20 -7.47
CA VAL A 72 -19.11 -13.92 -7.92
C VAL A 72 -18.81 -12.80 -6.94
N SER A 73 -18.84 -13.06 -5.63
CA SER A 73 -18.43 -12.10 -4.60
C SER A 73 -16.96 -11.72 -4.78
N ASP A 74 -16.07 -12.70 -4.92
CA ASP A 74 -14.63 -12.47 -5.10
C ASP A 74 -14.36 -11.59 -6.32
N LYS A 75 -15.07 -11.80 -7.44
CA LYS A 75 -14.94 -10.95 -8.63
C LYS A 75 -15.36 -9.50 -8.39
N ALA A 76 -16.44 -9.28 -7.63
CA ALA A 76 -16.89 -7.94 -7.29
C ALA A 76 -15.90 -7.25 -6.34
N ASP A 77 -15.39 -7.99 -5.36
CA ASP A 77 -14.38 -7.51 -4.40
C ASP A 77 -13.06 -7.18 -5.09
N ILE A 78 -12.58 -8.06 -5.98
CA ILE A 78 -11.42 -7.80 -6.85
C ILE A 78 -11.63 -6.51 -7.65
N GLY A 79 -12.78 -6.37 -8.31
CA GLY A 79 -13.10 -5.18 -9.10
C GLY A 79 -13.06 -3.89 -8.28
N SER A 80 -13.68 -3.90 -7.09
CA SER A 80 -13.68 -2.76 -6.17
C SER A 80 -12.29 -2.43 -5.62
N LEU A 81 -11.46 -3.44 -5.32
CA LEU A 81 -10.10 -3.25 -4.85
C LEU A 81 -9.18 -2.70 -5.95
N ILE A 82 -9.31 -3.17 -7.19
CA ILE A 82 -8.57 -2.63 -8.35
C ILE A 82 -8.95 -1.18 -8.60
N ASP A 83 -10.24 -0.85 -8.55
CA ASP A 83 -10.72 0.52 -8.69
C ASP A 83 -10.14 1.42 -7.59
N SER A 84 -10.19 0.97 -6.33
CA SER A 84 -9.61 1.69 -5.19
C SER A 84 -8.10 1.90 -5.35
N LEU A 85 -7.35 0.85 -5.73
CA LEU A 85 -5.91 0.92 -5.96
C LEU A 85 -5.55 1.93 -7.06
N SER A 86 -6.40 2.04 -8.08
CA SER A 86 -6.20 2.89 -9.25
C SER A 86 -6.57 4.37 -9.00
N THR A 87 -7.57 4.61 -8.14
CA THR A 87 -8.24 5.92 -8.02
C THR A 87 -7.88 6.70 -6.77
N ILE A 88 -7.55 6.04 -5.64
CA ILE A 88 -7.23 6.73 -4.39
C ILE A 88 -6.02 7.65 -4.60
N LYS A 89 -6.18 8.93 -4.24
CA LYS A 89 -5.13 9.94 -4.24
C LYS A 89 -4.80 10.38 -2.82
N TYR A 90 -3.56 10.77 -2.59
CA TYR A 90 -3.17 11.38 -1.33
C TYR A 90 -3.70 12.81 -1.27
N ASP A 91 -4.52 13.09 -0.27
CA ASP A 91 -5.23 14.37 -0.07
C ASP A 91 -4.47 15.35 0.83
N LEU A 92 -3.22 15.03 1.19
CA LEU A 92 -2.37 15.79 2.12
C LEU A 92 -2.90 15.80 3.57
N VAL A 93 -3.84 14.91 3.91
CA VAL A 93 -4.34 14.73 5.27
C VAL A 93 -3.72 13.46 5.88
N GLY A 94 -3.14 13.59 7.07
CA GLY A 94 -2.38 12.51 7.70
C GLY A 94 -0.93 12.48 7.19
N SER A 95 -0.30 11.30 7.23
CA SER A 95 1.06 11.12 6.72
C SER A 95 1.05 10.40 5.37
N VAL A 96 2.02 10.74 4.51
CA VAL A 96 2.22 10.02 3.23
C VAL A 96 2.49 8.52 3.44
N ARG A 97 3.10 8.16 4.59
CA ARG A 97 3.32 6.77 4.98
C ARG A 97 1.99 6.02 5.16
N ASP A 98 1.04 6.61 5.88
CA ASP A 98 -0.28 5.98 6.11
C ASP A 98 -1.02 5.77 4.79
N HIS A 99 -0.92 6.75 3.89
CA HIS A 99 -1.47 6.66 2.54
C HIS A 99 -0.87 5.49 1.74
N ILE A 100 0.47 5.36 1.70
CA ILE A 100 1.13 4.24 0.99
C ILE A 100 0.77 2.90 1.64
N MET A 101 0.73 2.82 2.97
CA MET A 101 0.31 1.61 3.68
C MET A 101 -1.14 1.20 3.35
N LYS A 102 -2.03 2.16 3.07
CA LYS A 102 -3.38 1.86 2.58
C LYS A 102 -3.35 1.14 1.22
N LEU A 103 -2.47 1.57 0.31
CA LEU A 103 -2.30 0.93 -1.00
C LEU A 103 -1.66 -0.47 -0.86
N VAL A 104 -0.66 -0.63 0.03
CA VAL A 104 -0.06 -1.94 0.38
C VAL A 104 -1.12 -2.91 0.90
N ASN A 105 -2.00 -2.45 1.78
CA ASN A 105 -3.09 -3.26 2.31
C ASN A 105 -4.07 -3.71 1.21
N ILE A 106 -4.38 -2.84 0.25
CA ILE A 106 -5.22 -3.19 -0.91
C ILE A 106 -4.52 -4.23 -1.79
N ALA A 107 -3.25 -4.02 -2.13
CA ALA A 107 -2.44 -4.97 -2.91
C ALA A 107 -2.36 -6.35 -2.22
N THR A 108 -2.18 -6.37 -0.90
CA THR A 108 -2.17 -7.61 -0.10
C THR A 108 -3.50 -8.35 -0.19
N LYS A 109 -4.64 -7.65 -0.11
CA LYS A 109 -5.96 -8.25 -0.28
C LYS A 109 -6.15 -8.83 -1.69
N LEU A 110 -5.70 -8.13 -2.73
CA LEU A 110 -5.74 -8.61 -4.11
C LEU A 110 -4.91 -9.88 -4.29
N ASN A 111 -3.70 -9.93 -3.73
CA ASN A 111 -2.84 -11.11 -3.75
C ASN A 111 -3.52 -12.32 -3.07
N ASN A 112 -4.20 -12.10 -1.94
CA ASN A 112 -4.96 -13.16 -1.26
C ASN A 112 -6.16 -13.67 -2.07
N LEU A 113 -6.70 -12.85 -2.99
CA LEU A 113 -7.76 -13.23 -3.93
C LEU A 113 -7.22 -13.79 -5.25
N GLY A 114 -5.90 -14.02 -5.35
CA GLY A 114 -5.25 -14.59 -6.54
C GLY A 114 -4.88 -13.60 -7.64
N VAL A 115 -5.01 -12.29 -7.40
CA VAL A 115 -4.54 -11.25 -8.33
C VAL A 115 -3.15 -10.81 -7.92
N THR A 116 -2.15 -11.17 -8.72
CA THR A 116 -0.74 -10.85 -8.43
C THR A 116 -0.46 -9.36 -8.62
N ILE A 117 -0.20 -8.67 -7.52
CA ILE A 117 0.31 -7.29 -7.48
C ILE A 117 1.77 -7.33 -7.06
N THR A 118 2.66 -6.95 -7.98
CA THR A 118 4.10 -6.88 -7.77
C THR A 118 4.50 -5.59 -7.07
N ASP A 119 5.62 -5.60 -6.35
CA ASP A 119 6.19 -4.41 -5.71
C ASP A 119 6.47 -3.28 -6.72
N ASP A 120 7.03 -3.59 -7.89
CA ASP A 120 7.27 -2.62 -8.97
C ASP A 120 6.00 -1.85 -9.36
N PHE A 121 4.89 -2.58 -9.58
CA PHE A 121 3.59 -1.98 -9.88
C PHE A 121 3.10 -1.12 -8.71
N LEU A 122 3.20 -1.62 -7.48
CA LEU A 122 2.72 -0.93 -6.29
C LEU A 122 3.51 0.37 -6.04
N VAL A 123 4.82 0.36 -6.26
CA VAL A 123 5.67 1.55 -6.18
C VAL A 123 5.24 2.59 -7.20
N HIS A 124 5.10 2.18 -8.46
CA HIS A 124 4.65 3.08 -9.52
C HIS A 124 3.27 3.66 -9.23
N GLN A 125 2.32 2.81 -8.83
CA GLN A 125 0.96 3.22 -8.53
C GLN A 125 0.90 4.16 -7.31
N SER A 126 1.71 3.89 -6.30
CA SER A 126 1.86 4.76 -5.13
C SER A 126 2.39 6.13 -5.52
N LEU A 127 3.41 6.23 -6.37
CA LEU A 127 3.90 7.50 -6.90
C LEU A 127 2.82 8.24 -7.71
N MET A 128 2.05 7.54 -8.54
CA MET A 128 0.95 8.11 -9.34
C MET A 128 -0.23 8.59 -8.48
N SER A 129 -0.34 8.12 -7.25
CA SER A 129 -1.37 8.55 -6.30
C SER A 129 -1.00 9.84 -5.56
N LEU A 130 0.26 10.27 -5.58
CA LEU A 130 0.73 11.46 -4.89
C LEU A 130 0.37 12.75 -5.67
N PRO A 131 0.02 13.84 -4.98
CA PRO A 131 -0.32 15.11 -5.61
C PRO A 131 0.91 15.84 -6.16
N GLU A 132 0.70 16.99 -6.81
CA GLU A 132 1.73 17.70 -7.55
C GLU A 132 2.89 18.23 -6.71
N GLN A 133 2.70 18.42 -5.40
CA GLN A 133 3.78 18.85 -4.50
C GLN A 133 4.95 17.84 -4.47
N PHE A 134 4.68 16.58 -4.80
CA PHE A 134 5.67 15.51 -4.89
C PHE A 134 6.25 15.34 -6.32
N ASN A 135 6.03 16.28 -7.25
CA ASN A 135 6.50 16.12 -8.64
C ASN A 135 8.04 16.05 -8.75
N GLN A 136 8.79 16.68 -7.84
CA GLN A 136 10.25 16.56 -7.80
C GLN A 136 10.69 15.12 -7.52
N LEU A 137 10.03 14.46 -6.56
CA LEU A 137 10.23 13.03 -6.28
C LEU A 137 9.93 12.16 -7.51
N LYS A 138 8.80 12.39 -8.19
CA LYS A 138 8.43 11.63 -9.41
C LYS A 138 9.48 11.77 -10.51
N THR A 139 10.04 12.97 -10.67
CA THR A 139 11.10 13.23 -11.65
C THR A 139 12.38 12.49 -11.30
N THR A 140 12.72 12.45 -10.00
CA THR A 140 13.88 11.71 -9.50
C THR A 140 13.74 10.22 -9.75
N TYR A 141 12.60 9.64 -9.38
CA TYR A 141 12.29 8.23 -9.64
C TYR A 141 12.39 7.87 -11.13
N ASN A 142 11.83 8.70 -12.02
CA ASN A 142 11.87 8.44 -13.46
C ASN A 142 13.27 8.58 -14.07
N ALA A 143 14.18 9.33 -13.44
CA ALA A 143 15.55 9.50 -13.89
C ALA A 143 16.48 8.39 -13.38
N GLU A 144 16.06 7.69 -12.33
CA GLU A 144 16.80 6.59 -11.72
C GLU A 144 16.44 5.27 -12.40
N ASN A 145 17.45 4.44 -12.68
CA ASN A 145 17.24 3.12 -13.31
C ASN A 145 17.09 1.98 -12.30
N ASP A 146 17.29 2.27 -11.01
CA ASP A 146 17.22 1.27 -9.96
C ASP A 146 15.77 1.03 -9.55
N LYS A 147 15.45 -0.24 -9.28
CA LYS A 147 14.12 -0.62 -8.79
C LYS A 147 14.02 -0.29 -7.32
N TRP A 148 13.04 0.53 -6.97
CA TRP A 148 12.73 0.82 -5.58
C TRP A 148 11.84 -0.28 -4.99
N SER A 149 12.13 -0.65 -3.76
CA SER A 149 11.20 -1.37 -2.89
C SER A 149 10.13 -0.42 -2.32
N VAL A 150 9.06 -1.00 -1.79
CA VAL A 150 8.00 -0.24 -1.11
C VAL A 150 8.55 0.48 0.13
N ASP A 151 9.46 -0.14 0.88
CA ASP A 151 10.07 0.45 2.07
C ASP A 151 10.97 1.66 1.74
N GLU A 152 11.73 1.56 0.65
CA GLU A 152 12.52 2.68 0.12
C GLU A 152 11.60 3.82 -0.31
N LEU A 153 10.55 3.53 -1.07
CA LEU A 153 9.56 4.53 -1.47
C LEU A 153 8.98 5.26 -0.25
N ILE A 154 8.53 4.53 0.78
CA ILE A 154 7.99 5.13 2.00
C ILE A 154 9.01 6.06 2.64
N THR A 155 10.26 5.62 2.74
CA THR A 155 11.35 6.41 3.35
C THR A 155 11.56 7.72 2.60
N VAL A 156 11.67 7.67 1.27
CA VAL A 156 11.89 8.87 0.45
C VAL A 156 10.66 9.79 0.49
N CYS A 157 9.45 9.25 0.42
CA CYS A 157 8.22 10.04 0.52
C CYS A 157 8.12 10.80 1.86
N VAL A 158 8.48 10.18 2.98
CA VAL A 158 8.44 10.82 4.30
C VAL A 158 9.45 11.97 4.38
N VAL A 159 10.66 11.79 3.83
CA VAL A 159 11.67 12.86 3.76
C VAL A 159 11.15 14.03 2.91
N GLU A 160 10.57 13.72 1.76
CA GLU A 160 10.03 14.72 0.83
C GLU A 160 8.84 15.47 1.43
N GLU A 161 7.95 14.79 2.14
CA GLU A 161 6.84 15.41 2.88
C GLU A 161 7.36 16.43 3.90
N GLY A 162 8.42 16.10 4.64
CA GLY A 162 9.06 17.01 5.59
C GLY A 162 9.66 18.25 4.90
N ARG A 163 10.28 18.08 3.73
CA ARG A 163 10.79 19.19 2.90
C ARG A 163 9.66 20.12 2.45
N ILE A 164 8.57 19.56 1.91
CA ILE A 164 7.39 20.31 1.44
C ILE A 164 6.76 21.12 2.59
N GLN A 165 6.62 20.51 3.78
CA GLN A 165 6.08 21.20 4.94
C GLN A 165 6.95 22.39 5.37
N LYS A 166 8.28 22.22 5.37
CA LYS A 166 9.23 23.29 5.70
C LYS A 166 9.15 24.45 4.72
N GLU A 167 9.12 24.18 3.41
CA GLU A 167 8.98 25.20 2.37
C GLU A 167 7.67 25.97 2.49
N LYS A 168 6.57 25.28 2.81
CA LYS A 168 5.28 25.93 3.05
C LYS A 168 5.36 26.91 4.23
N VAL A 169 5.98 26.52 5.34
CA VAL A 169 6.17 27.41 6.51
C VAL A 169 7.05 28.62 6.15
N GLU A 170 8.18 28.39 5.49
CA GLU A 170 9.10 29.47 5.09
C GLU A 170 8.45 30.46 4.12
N SER A 171 7.65 29.97 3.16
CA SER A 171 6.91 30.84 2.24
C SER A 171 5.91 31.76 2.97
N VAL A 172 5.16 31.23 3.96
CA VAL A 172 4.21 32.01 4.74
C VAL A 172 4.92 33.07 5.58
N VAL A 173 6.04 32.72 6.22
CA VAL A 173 6.86 33.68 6.97
C VAL A 173 7.34 34.82 6.09
N ASN A 174 7.83 34.52 4.88
CA ASN A 174 8.25 35.54 3.92
C ASN A 174 7.08 36.45 3.49
N PHE A 175 5.90 35.89 3.17
CA PHE A 175 4.71 36.69 2.82
C PHE A 175 4.25 37.59 3.97
N VAL A 176 4.23 37.11 5.21
CA VAL A 176 3.85 37.91 6.39
C VAL A 176 4.89 39.02 6.67
N SER A 177 6.17 38.74 6.42
CA SER A 177 7.22 39.77 6.53
C SER A 177 7.08 40.87 5.45
N LEU A 178 6.68 40.49 4.23
CA LEU A 178 6.38 41.41 3.13
C LEU A 178 5.09 42.21 3.36
N SER A 179 4.03 41.59 3.88
CA SER A 179 2.77 42.30 4.15
C SER A 179 2.88 43.27 5.33
N ARG A 180 3.76 42.99 6.31
CA ARG A 180 4.10 43.97 7.37
C ARG A 180 4.91 45.16 6.87
N SER A 181 5.53 45.07 5.69
CA SER A 181 6.29 46.18 5.09
C SER A 181 5.43 47.15 4.28
N ALA A 182 4.14 46.87 4.06
CA ALA A 182 3.28 47.63 3.16
C ALA A 182 2.46 48.77 3.82
N ASP A 183 2.59 49.01 5.14
CA ASP A 183 1.74 50.01 5.85
C ASP A 183 2.52 50.98 6.76
N TYR A 184 3.74 51.38 6.36
CA TYR A 184 4.46 52.48 7.00
C TYR A 184 5.02 53.45 5.95
N PRO A 185 4.93 54.79 6.16
CA PRO A 185 5.62 55.74 5.31
C PRO A 185 7.13 55.45 5.40
N SER A 186 7.74 55.24 4.23
CA SER A 186 9.17 54.97 4.03
C SER A 186 10.05 55.91 4.87
N TYR A 187 10.52 55.45 6.02
CA TYR A 187 11.76 55.94 6.60
C TYR A 187 12.90 55.17 5.94
N LYS A 188 13.63 55.84 5.03
CA LYS A 188 14.94 55.36 4.58
C LYS A 188 15.89 55.41 5.77
N GLU A 189 15.99 54.32 6.52
CA GLU A 189 17.08 54.13 7.46
C GLU A 189 18.36 54.02 6.62
N LYS A 190 19.20 55.06 6.67
CA LYS A 190 20.55 55.00 6.10
C LYS A 190 21.34 54.00 6.92
N VAL A 191 21.35 52.73 6.49
CA VAL A 191 22.26 51.72 7.03
C VAL A 191 23.68 52.23 6.75
N ASP A 192 24.41 52.54 7.81
CA ASP A 192 25.82 52.94 7.73
C ASP A 192 26.59 51.84 6.96
N PRO A 193 27.21 52.15 5.80
CA PRO A 193 27.98 51.19 5.02
C PRO A 193 29.09 50.51 5.83
N ASN A 194 29.55 51.14 6.92
CA ASN A 194 30.53 50.56 7.82
C ASN A 194 29.95 49.48 8.75
N PHE A 195 28.65 49.49 9.04
CA PHE A 195 28.00 48.46 9.86
C PHE A 195 27.89 47.13 9.11
N THR A 196 27.46 47.18 7.85
CA THR A 196 27.36 45.98 6.99
C THR A 196 28.74 45.41 6.67
N LYS A 197 29.74 46.27 6.41
CA LYS A 197 31.13 45.82 6.21
C LYS A 197 31.72 45.18 7.46
N ARG A 198 31.51 45.77 8.65
CA ARG A 198 32.00 45.18 9.92
C ARG A 198 31.36 43.83 10.21
N ASN A 199 30.05 43.70 10.02
CA ASN A 199 29.35 42.44 10.26
C ASN A 199 29.73 41.37 9.24
N MET A 200 29.96 41.74 7.98
CA MET A 200 30.44 40.82 6.95
C MET A 200 31.88 40.36 7.23
N ILE A 201 32.76 41.25 7.71
CA ILE A 201 34.11 40.91 8.15
C ILE A 201 34.07 39.97 9.36
N ILE A 202 33.20 40.22 10.34
CA ILE A 202 33.02 39.35 11.51
C ILE A 202 32.55 37.96 11.08
N LEU A 203 31.61 37.87 10.14
CA LEU A 203 31.12 36.58 9.61
C LEU A 203 32.24 35.81 8.89
N ILE A 204 33.06 36.50 8.08
CA ILE A 204 34.20 35.90 7.40
C ILE A 204 35.23 35.40 8.41
N ILE A 205 35.55 36.18 9.44
CA ILE A 205 36.49 35.77 10.51
C ILE A 205 35.94 34.55 11.25
N GLN A 206 34.65 34.51 11.57
CA GLN A 206 34.02 33.35 12.22
C GLN A 206 34.12 32.08 11.36
N VAL A 207 33.87 32.19 10.05
CA VAL A 207 33.99 31.05 9.12
C VAL A 207 35.44 30.56 9.02
N VAL A 208 36.42 31.47 8.92
CA VAL A 208 37.85 31.09 8.84
C VAL A 208 38.32 30.41 10.13
N ILE A 209 37.90 30.88 11.31
CA ILE A 209 38.24 30.26 12.60
C ILE A 209 37.70 28.82 12.67
N VAL A 210 36.46 28.60 12.24
CA VAL A 210 35.86 27.25 12.24
C VAL A 210 36.63 26.31 11.33
N VAL A 211 37.03 26.75 10.13
CA VAL A 211 37.83 25.93 9.20
C VAL A 211 39.21 25.59 9.77
N ILE A 212 39.87 26.52 10.44
CA ILE A 212 41.16 26.29 11.10
C ILE A 212 41.03 25.27 12.24
N LEU A 213 39.99 25.39 13.06
CA LEU A 213 39.73 24.44 14.16
C LEU A 213 39.49 23.03 13.64
N ILE A 214 38.68 22.87 12.58
CA ILE A 214 38.44 21.57 11.94
C ILE A 214 39.76 20.97 11.42
N SER A 215 40.57 21.78 10.74
CA SER A 215 41.86 21.34 10.20
C SER A 215 42.84 20.89 11.30
N LEU A 216 42.89 21.61 12.42
CA LEU A 216 43.70 21.23 13.57
C LEU A 216 43.23 19.92 14.22
N VAL A 217 41.91 19.72 14.33
CA VAL A 217 41.34 18.47 14.85
C VAL A 217 41.70 17.29 13.95
N LEU A 218 41.52 17.44 12.64
CA LEU A 218 41.87 16.40 11.66
C LEU A 218 43.37 16.06 11.68
N THR A 219 44.24 17.07 11.84
CA THR A 219 45.69 16.86 11.92
C THR A 219 46.08 16.12 13.20
N LYS A 220 45.47 16.45 14.35
CA LYS A 220 45.69 15.74 15.61
C LYS A 220 45.19 14.30 15.55
N VAL A 221 44.00 14.07 14.98
CA VAL A 221 43.45 12.71 14.79
C VAL A 221 44.38 11.89 13.89
N SER A 222 44.84 12.48 12.78
CA SER A 222 45.79 11.81 11.88
C SER A 222 47.10 11.46 12.57
N LEU A 223 47.65 12.36 13.40
CA LEU A 223 48.88 12.12 14.14
C LEU A 223 48.73 11.02 15.20
N ILE A 224 47.59 10.98 15.90
CA ILE A 224 47.25 9.93 16.88
C ILE A 224 47.15 8.57 16.19
N ILE A 225 46.45 8.50 15.05
CA ILE A 225 46.33 7.27 14.26
C ILE A 225 47.71 6.79 13.81
N LEU A 226 48.59 7.69 13.34
CA LEU A 226 49.95 7.35 12.92
C LEU A 226 50.83 6.85 14.07
N LEU A 227 50.59 7.34 15.29
CA LEU A 227 51.29 6.92 16.52
C LEU A 227 50.83 5.53 16.97
N VAL A 228 49.53 5.25 16.90
CA VAL A 228 48.96 3.93 17.23
C VAL A 228 49.40 2.85 16.23
N LEU A 229 49.54 3.18 14.95
CA LEU A 229 49.97 2.23 13.91
C LEU A 229 51.49 1.96 13.89
N LYS A 230 52.30 2.71 14.64
CA LYS A 230 53.76 2.54 14.74
C LYS A 230 54.22 1.86 16.05
N LEU A 231 53.29 1.48 16.91
CA LEU A 231 53.49 0.69 18.13
C LEU A 231 53.02 -0.75 17.88
#